data_AF-A0A6I8M912-F1
#
_entry.id   AF-A0A6I8M912-F1
#
_cell.length_a   1.000
_cell.length_b   1.000
_cell.length_c   1.000
_cell.angle_alpha   90.00
_cell.angle_beta   90.00
_cell.angle_gamma   90.00
#
_symmetry.space_group_name_H-M   'P 1'
#
loop_
_entity.id
_entity.type
_entity.pdbx_description
1 polymer ?
#
loop_
_entity_poly.entity_id
_entity_poly.type
_entity_poly.pdbx_seq_one_letter_code
_entity_poly.pdbx_strand_id
1 'polypeptide(L)' 'MSENSFESKLEKIKEYIAILEKDEISLDEAIKIYESCQKLIKEATITLDEADSKVRKIIEKMGNIEITELED' A
#
# COMPACT_ATOMS: atom_id res chain seq x y z
N MET A 1 1.02 -6.53 16.14
CA MET A 1 1.44 -6.41 14.72
C MET A 1 2.72 -5.60 14.66
N SER A 2 3.63 -5.89 13.73
CA SER A 2 4.84 -5.07 13.58
C SER A 2 4.45 -3.70 13.02
N GLU A 3 5.08 -2.64 13.56
CA GLU A 3 4.71 -1.25 13.27
C GLU A 3 4.89 -0.86 11.79
N ASN A 4 5.68 -1.64 11.05
CA ASN A 4 5.98 -1.48 9.63
C ASN A 4 5.42 -2.60 8.73
N SER A 5 4.43 -3.38 9.19
CA SER A 5 3.78 -4.38 8.35
C SER A 5 2.99 -3.72 7.20
N PHE A 6 2.57 -4.50 6.22
CA PHE A 6 1.69 -3.99 5.16
C PHE A 6 0.35 -3.53 5.73
N GLU A 7 -0.22 -4.32 6.64
CA GLU A 7 -1.48 -4.07 7.33
C GLU A 7 -1.41 -2.82 8.20
N SER A 8 -0.29 -2.60 8.91
CA SER A 8 -0.13 -1.37 9.71
C SER A 8 -0.05 -0.11 8.85
N LYS A 9 0.57 -0.19 7.66
CA LYS A 9 0.59 0.92 6.70
C LYS A 9 -0.81 1.19 6.14
N LEU A 10 -1.56 0.14 5.81
CA LEU A 10 -2.94 0.28 5.35
C LEU A 10 -3.85 0.93 6.39
N GLU A 11 -3.73 0.56 7.67
CA GLU A 11 -4.54 1.22 8.70
C GLU A 11 -4.16 2.69 8.89
N LYS A 12 -2.87 3.03 8.87
CA LYS A 12 -2.44 4.44 8.91
C LYS A 12 -2.99 5.25 7.72
N ILE A 13 -3.04 4.66 6.52
CA ILE A 13 -3.64 5.31 5.34
C ILE A 13 -5.14 5.56 5.58
N LYS A 14 -5.89 4.59 6.10
CA LYS A 14 -7.31 4.75 6.41
C LYS A 14 -7.55 5.83 7.47
N GLU A 15 -6.73 5.86 8.52
CA GLU A 15 -6.79 6.89 9.55
C GLU A 15 -6.57 8.28 8.96
N TYR A 16 -5.59 8.44 8.08
CA TYR A 16 -5.34 9.71 7.41
C TYR A 16 -6.47 10.13 6.46
N ILE A 17 -7.05 9.21 5.71
CA ILE A 17 -8.24 9.49 4.88
C ILE A 17 -9.40 9.98 5.77
N ALA A 18 -9.65 9.30 6.88
CA ALA A 18 -10.70 9.69 7.83
C ALA A 18 -10.43 11.06 8.47
N ILE A 19 -9.18 11.52 8.55
CA ILE A 19 -8.85 12.88 9.01
C ILE A 19 -9.09 13.90 7.88
N LEU A 20 -8.72 13.58 6.65
CA LEU A 20 -8.96 14.45 5.48
C LEU A 20 -10.44 14.68 5.18
N GLU A 21 -11.30 13.71 5.53
CA GLU A 21 -12.75 13.81 5.37
C GLU A 21 -13.44 14.66 6.45
N LYS A 22 -12.71 15.13 7.48
CA LYS A 22 -13.27 16.01 8.50
C LYS A 22 -13.32 17.45 8.01
N ASP A 23 -14.43 18.13 8.27
CA ASP A 23 -14.62 19.54 7.91
C ASP A 23 -13.74 20.53 8.71
N GLU A 24 -13.04 20.06 9.74
CA GLU A 24 -12.25 20.89 10.68
C GLU A 24 -10.72 20.85 10.43
N ILE A 25 -10.29 20.52 9.21
CA ILE A 25 -8.86 20.48 8.85
C ILE A 25 -8.43 21.76 8.13
N SER A 26 -7.28 22.33 8.52
CA SER A 26 -6.70 23.44 7.76
C SER A 26 -6.03 22.94 6.47
N LEU A 27 -5.93 23.82 5.47
CA LEU A 27 -5.27 23.49 4.20
C LEU A 27 -3.83 23.01 4.39
N ASP A 28 -3.07 23.65 5.26
CA ASP A 28 -1.67 23.27 5.53
C ASP A 28 -1.56 21.88 6.18
N GLU A 29 -2.49 21.53 7.06
CA GLU A 29 -2.56 20.19 7.67
C GLU A 29 -2.97 19.13 6.64
N ALA A 30 -3.95 19.45 5.78
CA ALA A 30 -4.40 18.57 4.72
C ALA A 30 -3.26 18.23 3.74
N ILE A 31 -2.44 19.22 3.37
CA ILE A 31 -1.27 19.02 2.50
C ILE A 31 -0.26 18.08 3.17
N LYS A 32 0.06 18.28 4.45
CA LYS A 32 1.01 17.41 5.19
C LYS A 32 0.50 15.97 5.31
N ILE A 33 -0.78 15.78 5.58
CA ILE A 33 -1.40 14.46 5.66
C ILE A 33 -1.39 13.78 4.29
N TYR A 34 -1.67 14.53 3.22
CA TYR A 34 -1.59 14.01 1.85
C TYR A 34 -0.17 13.53 1.50
N GLU A 35 0.87 14.31 1.79
CA GLU A 35 2.27 13.90 1.57
C GLU A 35 2.63 12.63 2.36
N SER A 36 2.15 12.54 3.60
CA SER A 36 2.34 11.36 4.46
C SER A 36 1.63 10.13 3.91
N CYS A 37 0.38 10.28 3.42
CA CYS A 37 -0.37 9.23 2.74
C CYS A 37 0.36 8.73 1.49
N GLN A 38 0.82 9.65 0.63
CA GLN A 38 1.55 9.30 -0.60
C GLN A 38 2.79 8.46 -0.30
N LYS A 39 3.53 8.82 0.76
CA LYS A 39 4.69 8.03 1.20
C LYS A 39 4.28 6.62 1.64
N LEU A 40 3.24 6.50 2.46
CA LEU A 40 2.76 5.19 2.94
C LEU A 40 2.23 4.33 1.79
N ILE A 41 1.49 4.91 0.84
CA ILE A 41 1.01 4.23 -0.37
C ILE A 41 2.20 3.66 -1.13
N LYS A 42 3.23 4.47 -1.39
CA LYS A 42 4.44 4.01 -2.08
C LYS A 42 5.11 2.84 -1.37
N GLU A 43 5.25 2.90 -0.04
CA GLU A 43 5.83 1.82 0.75
C GLU A 43 4.98 0.54 0.74
N ALA A 44 3.66 0.68 0.74
CA ALA A 44 2.73 -0.44 0.63
C ALA A 44 2.82 -1.10 -0.75
N THR A 45 2.89 -0.31 -1.83
CA THR A 45 3.09 -0.79 -3.21
C THR A 45 4.40 -1.57 -3.34
N ILE A 46 5.52 -1.06 -2.81
CA ILE A 46 6.80 -1.79 -2.81
C ILE A 46 6.66 -3.14 -2.12
N THR A 47 5.93 -3.19 -1.01
CA THR A 47 5.69 -4.44 -0.27
C THR A 47 4.89 -5.44 -1.11
N LEU A 48 3.90 -4.96 -1.87
CA LEU A 48 3.11 -5.78 -2.80
C LEU A 48 3.96 -6.29 -3.97
N ASP A 49 4.77 -5.42 -4.60
CA ASP A 49 5.63 -5.78 -5.71
C ASP A 49 6.66 -6.85 -5.31
N GLU A 50 7.21 -6.76 -4.09
CA GLU A 50 8.09 -7.77 -3.53
C GLU A 50 7.38 -9.10 -3.31
N ALA A 51 6.12 -9.07 -2.85
CA ALA A 51 5.31 -10.26 -2.66
C ALA A 51 4.97 -10.93 -4.00
N ASP A 52 4.52 -10.16 -4.99
CA ASP A 52 4.25 -10.62 -6.34
C ASP A 52 5.50 -11.25 -6.98
N SER A 53 6.64 -10.56 -6.89
CA SER A 53 7.93 -11.07 -7.37
C SER A 53 8.32 -12.40 -6.72
N LYS A 54 8.05 -12.59 -5.41
CA LYS A 54 8.31 -13.86 -4.71
C LYS A 54 7.38 -14.97 -5.21
N VAL A 55 6.10 -14.67 -5.39
CA VAL A 55 5.11 -15.62 -5.92
C VAL A 55 5.48 -16.06 -7.32
N ARG A 56 5.80 -15.12 -8.23
CA ARG A 56 6.27 -15.41 -9.60
C ARG A 56 7.48 -16.35 -9.60
N LYS A 57 8.49 -16.07 -8.77
CA LYS A 57 9.68 -16.94 -8.65
C LYS A 57 9.37 -18.35 -8.14
N ILE A 58 8.39 -18.51 -7.25
CA ILE A 58 7.95 -19.82 -6.76
C ILE A 58 7.29 -20.59 -7.92
N ILE A 59 6.40 -19.92 -8.64
CA ILE A 59 5.70 -20.48 -9.79
C ILE A 59 6.69 -20.93 -10.88
N GLU A 60 7.64 -20.07 -11.26
CA GLU A 60 8.71 -20.39 -12.22
C GLU A 60 9.48 -21.65 -11.84
N LYS A 61 9.77 -21.83 -10.53
CA LYS A 61 10.49 -23.01 -10.02
C LYS A 61 9.66 -24.29 -10.01
N MET A 62 8.33 -24.19 -9.90
CA MET A 62 7.44 -25.36 -9.86
C MET A 62 7.14 -25.92 -11.25
N GLY A 63 7.37 -25.16 -12.33
CA GLY A 63 7.23 -25.61 -13.71
C GLY A 63 5.76 -25.64 -14.18
N ASN A 64 5.48 -24.83 -15.21
CA ASN A 64 4.22 -24.73 -15.97
C ASN A 64 2.97 -24.28 -15.19
N ILE A 65 2.91 -23.00 -14.81
CA ILE A 65 1.65 -22.31 -14.53
C ILE A 65 1.62 -21.06 -15.43
N GLU A 66 0.58 -20.94 -16.26
CA GLU A 66 0.31 -19.70 -16.99
C GLU A 66 -0.18 -18.64 -16.01
N ILE A 67 0.63 -17.61 -15.79
CA ILE A 67 0.23 -16.43 -15.04
C ILE A 67 -0.40 -15.45 -16.03
N THR A 68 -1.70 -15.21 -15.89
CA THR A 68 -2.41 -14.14 -16.58
C THR A 68 -2.49 -12.92 -15.67
N GLU A 69 -2.24 -11.74 -16.23
CA GLU A 69 -2.47 -10.48 -15.50
C GLU A 69 -3.97 -10.35 -15.21
N LEU A 70 -4.31 -9.87 -14.00
CA LEU A 70 -5.68 -9.49 -13.69
C LEU A 70 -6.00 -8.26 -14.55
N GLU A 71 -6.95 -8.38 -15.47
CA GLU A 71 -7.48 -7.22 -16.21
C GLU A 71 -8.20 -6.28 -15.23
N ASP A 72 -7.90 -4.99 -15.32
CA ASP A 72 -8.46 -3.91 -14.49
C ASP A 72 -10.00 -3.79 -14.57
#